data_AF-A0A072VC45-F1
#
_entry.id   AF-A0A072VC45-F1
#
_cell.length_a   1.000
_cell.length_b   1.000
_cell.length_c   1.000
_cell.angle_alpha   90.00
_cell.angle_beta   90.00
_cell.angle_gamma   90.00
#
_symmetry.space_group_name_H-M   'P 1'
#
loop_
_entity.id
_entity.type
_entity.pdbx_description
1 polymer ?
#
loop_
_entity_poly.entity_id
_entity_poly.type
_entity_poly.pdbx_seq_one_letter_code
_entity_poly.pdbx_strand_id
1 'polypeptide(L)'
;MVMENKTSLPLYEKIWVKHTFSRVMDSFTLLLLFLLLAYRVSSYNNHNFSCFVAFLCESWFTITWITTMSTKWTPAHTKTFLDRLLLRVSDSELPALDMFVTTADPVLEPPIITVNTVLSLLALDYPANKLACYVSDDGCSTLTFYALVEAAKFAEIWVPFCKKYNVQCRAPFRYFCDEAMANNNDLPQFKHDWLKMKEEYEQLSSKIENAAQKSIPCQLMGEFAVFSQTQARNHPTIIRVTLTFIEGNRNIFGSEIRISNINDFVHTFSIKKNHIPLLPLALLKS
;
A
#
# COMPACT_ATOMS: atom_id res chain seq x y z
N MET A 1 39.89 -19.52 -8.33
CA MET A 1 39.23 -18.21 -8.10
C MET A 1 38.18 -18.45 -7.03
N VAL A 2 38.42 -17.94 -5.83
CA VAL A 2 37.63 -18.23 -4.63
C VAL A 2 36.18 -17.77 -4.87
N MET A 3 35.23 -18.70 -4.92
CA MET A 3 33.82 -18.38 -4.75
C MET A 3 33.67 -17.92 -3.30
N GLU A 4 33.92 -16.64 -3.04
CA GLU A 4 33.57 -16.03 -1.76
C GLU A 4 32.11 -16.35 -1.46
N ASN A 5 31.90 -16.82 -0.23
CA ASN A 5 30.66 -17.36 0.27
C ASN A 5 29.56 -16.28 0.19
N LYS A 6 28.84 -16.18 -0.94
CA LYS A 6 27.79 -15.16 -1.19
C LYS A 6 26.72 -15.11 -0.10
N THR A 7 26.63 -16.15 0.72
CA THR A 7 25.77 -16.29 1.91
C THR A 7 26.17 -15.39 3.08
N SER A 8 27.38 -14.81 3.13
CA SER A 8 27.83 -13.96 4.25
C SER A 8 27.67 -12.45 4.03
N LEU A 9 27.45 -12.01 2.78
CA LEU A 9 27.29 -10.59 2.44
C LEU A 9 26.11 -9.93 3.19
N PRO A 10 26.06 -8.61 3.38
CA PRO A 10 24.87 -7.98 3.97
C PRO A 10 23.68 -7.99 3.00
N LEU A 11 22.46 -8.15 3.53
CA LEU A 11 21.20 -8.08 2.76
C LEU A 11 20.82 -6.65 2.41
N TYR A 12 21.25 -5.68 3.22
CA TYR A 12 21.10 -4.25 2.97
C TYR A 12 22.34 -3.50 3.44
N GLU A 13 22.58 -2.34 2.82
CA GLU A 13 23.67 -1.44 3.18
C GLU A 13 23.11 -0.04 3.45
N LYS A 14 23.53 0.58 4.55
CA LYS A 14 23.16 1.96 4.88
C LYS A 14 24.27 2.90 4.44
N ILE A 15 23.99 3.73 3.43
CA ILE A 15 24.96 4.66 2.84
C ILE A 15 24.65 6.06 3.38
N TRP A 16 25.62 6.66 4.06
CA TRP A 16 25.51 8.01 4.61
C TRP A 16 25.78 9.05 3.53
N VAL A 17 24.84 9.99 3.35
CA VAL A 17 24.97 11.03 2.33
C VAL A 17 25.76 12.20 2.90
N LYS A 18 26.80 12.63 2.18
CA LYS A 18 27.57 13.81 2.55
C LYS A 18 26.77 15.06 2.18
N HIS A 19 26.17 15.69 3.17
CA HIS A 19 25.38 16.92 3.02
C HIS A 19 26.09 18.15 3.61
N THR A 20 27.39 18.28 3.35
CA THR A 20 28.25 19.27 4.02
C THR A 20 27.81 20.71 3.77
N PHE A 21 27.51 21.07 2.52
CA PHE A 21 27.10 22.42 2.17
C PHE A 21 25.78 22.84 2.85
N SER A 22 24.72 22.02 2.74
CA SER A 22 23.46 22.40 3.41
C SER A 22 23.56 22.32 4.93
N ARG A 23 24.38 21.43 5.51
CA ARG A 23 24.64 21.47 6.97
C ARG A 23 25.25 22.79 7.41
N VAL A 24 26.16 23.36 6.63
CA VAL A 24 26.75 24.67 6.90
C VAL A 24 25.70 25.77 6.78
N MET A 25 24.91 25.76 5.71
CA MET A 25 23.83 26.74 5.52
C MET A 25 22.78 26.68 6.63
N ASP A 26 22.31 25.48 7.00
CA ASP A 26 21.32 25.28 8.05
C ASP A 26 21.85 25.72 9.43
N SER A 27 23.13 25.43 9.72
CA SER A 27 23.82 25.88 10.94
C SER A 27 23.97 27.39 10.96
N PHE A 28 24.29 28.02 9.82
CA PHE A 28 24.39 29.46 9.69
C PHE A 28 23.04 30.15 9.90
N THR A 29 21.97 29.62 9.31
CA THR A 29 20.60 30.12 9.55
C THR A 29 20.21 29.99 11.02
N LEU A 30 20.53 28.85 11.66
CA LEU A 30 20.27 28.67 13.09
C LEU A 30 21.04 29.69 13.94
N LEU A 31 22.30 29.96 13.60
CA LEU A 31 23.11 30.98 14.27
C LEU A 31 22.47 32.37 14.15
N LEU A 32 22.00 32.75 12.95
CA LEU A 32 21.33 34.03 12.74
C LEU A 32 20.06 34.17 13.57
N LEU A 33 19.27 33.09 13.71
CA LEU A 33 18.08 33.06 14.56
C LEU A 33 18.43 33.24 16.04
N PHE A 34 19.49 32.60 16.53
CA PHE A 34 19.96 32.82 17.90
C PHE A 34 20.46 34.26 18.13
N LEU A 35 21.17 34.83 17.17
CA LEU A 35 21.60 36.23 17.25
C LEU A 35 20.42 37.20 17.26
N LEU A 36 19.38 36.93 16.46
CA LEU A 36 18.15 37.71 16.47
C LEU A 36 17.46 37.67 17.85
N LEU A 37 17.32 36.47 18.42
CA LEU A 37 16.75 36.31 19.76
C LEU A 37 17.60 37.00 20.83
N ALA A 38 18.92 36.86 20.78
CA ALA A 38 19.83 37.52 21.72
C ALA A 38 19.75 39.05 21.62
N TYR A 39 19.68 39.59 20.39
CA TYR A 39 19.47 41.01 20.16
C TYR A 39 18.12 41.49 20.74
N ARG A 40 17.04 40.72 20.54
CA ARG A 40 15.71 41.04 21.09
C ARG A 40 15.69 41.05 22.62
N VAL A 41 16.36 40.11 23.26
CA VAL A 41 16.51 40.06 24.73
C VAL A 41 17.34 41.24 25.22
N SER A 42 18.44 41.58 24.54
CA SER A 42 19.30 42.71 24.93
C SER A 42 18.68 44.08 24.66
N SER A 43 17.84 44.20 23.63
CA SER A 43 17.12 45.42 23.24
C SER A 43 15.77 45.56 23.95
N TYR A 44 15.49 44.69 24.94
CA TYR A 44 14.26 44.69 25.72
C TYR A 44 14.22 45.88 26.69
N ASN A 45 14.07 47.09 26.16
CA ASN A 45 14.01 48.34 26.91
C ASN A 45 12.60 48.95 26.94
N ASN A 46 11.64 48.37 26.21
CA ASN A 46 10.26 48.85 26.16
C ASN A 46 9.27 47.72 26.44
N HIS A 47 8.47 47.85 27.50
CA HIS A 47 7.39 46.95 27.91
C HIS A 47 6.17 47.02 26.95
N ASN A 48 6.39 46.84 25.66
CA ASN A 48 5.33 46.80 24.66
C ASN A 48 4.86 45.36 24.44
N PHE A 49 3.56 45.10 24.62
CA PHE A 49 2.94 43.79 24.40
C PHE A 49 3.22 43.21 22.99
N SER A 50 3.25 44.08 21.97
CA SER A 50 3.59 43.70 20.59
C SER A 50 5.01 43.10 20.47
N CYS A 51 5.99 43.65 21.21
CA CYS A 51 7.37 43.13 21.21
C CYS A 51 7.46 41.77 21.90
N PHE A 52 6.65 41.53 22.94
CA PHE A 52 6.57 40.24 23.61
C PHE A 52 5.97 39.15 22.71
N VAL A 53 4.89 39.46 21.99
CA VAL A 53 4.29 38.53 21.02
C VAL A 53 5.27 38.21 19.89
N ALA A 54 5.98 39.22 19.36
CA ALA A 54 7.00 39.02 18.33
C ALA A 54 8.13 38.10 18.83
N PHE A 55 8.61 38.29 20.06
CA PHE A 55 9.61 37.42 20.68
C PHE A 55 9.12 35.97 20.81
N LEU A 56 7.87 35.74 21.24
CA LEU A 56 7.30 34.40 21.31
C LEU A 56 7.25 33.74 19.93
N CYS A 57 6.81 34.44 18.89
CA CYS A 57 6.79 33.95 17.52
C CYS A 57 8.19 33.59 17.00
N GLU A 58 9.18 34.47 17.21
CA GLU A 58 10.57 34.24 16.81
C GLU A 58 11.22 33.07 17.58
N SER A 59 10.87 32.90 18.87
CA SER A 59 11.34 31.77 19.68
C SER A 59 10.75 30.45 19.19
N TRP A 60 9.46 30.43 18.86
CA TRP A 60 8.78 29.28 18.27
C TRP A 60 9.41 28.91 16.93
N PHE A 61 9.66 29.89 16.07
CA PHE A 61 10.33 29.67 14.79
C PHE A 61 11.73 29.05 14.99
N THR A 62 12.51 29.54 15.95
CA THR A 62 13.83 28.99 16.28
C THR A 62 13.73 27.53 16.75
N ILE A 63 12.76 27.19 17.59
CA ILE A 63 12.50 25.81 18.04
C ILE A 63 12.13 24.90 16.86
N THR A 64 11.26 25.37 15.94
CA THR A 64 10.92 24.60 14.73
C THR A 64 12.13 24.39 13.83
N TRP A 65 13.03 25.38 13.74
CA TRP A 65 14.27 25.29 12.98
C TRP A 65 15.25 24.27 13.57
N ILE A 66 15.45 24.28 14.91
CA ILE A 66 16.26 23.28 15.62
C ILE A 66 15.74 21.87 15.36
N THR A 67 14.42 21.67 15.45
CA THR A 67 13.78 20.38 15.18
C THR A 67 14.00 19.93 13.73
N THR A 68 13.83 20.85 12.77
CA THR A 68 14.04 20.59 11.34
C THR A 68 15.50 20.26 11.00
N MET A 69 16.45 20.96 11.60
CA MET A 69 17.87 20.70 11.44
C MET A 69 18.25 19.33 12.01
N SER A 70 17.69 18.97 13.17
CA SER A 70 17.95 17.68 13.84
C SER A 70 17.50 16.49 12.99
N THR A 71 16.34 16.59 12.31
CA THR A 71 15.86 15.51 11.42
C THR A 71 16.68 15.38 10.14
N LYS A 72 17.32 16.47 9.68
CA LYS A 72 18.13 16.50 8.44
C LYS A 72 19.62 16.31 8.65
N TRP A 73 20.11 16.23 9.89
CA TRP A 73 21.55 16.30 10.18
C TRP A 73 22.35 15.13 9.61
N THR A 74 21.77 13.93 9.61
CA THR A 74 22.46 12.70 9.22
C THR A 74 21.61 11.85 8.27
N PRO A 75 21.41 12.32 7.02
CA PRO A 75 20.62 11.58 6.04
C PRO A 75 21.37 10.32 5.61
N ALA A 76 20.62 9.23 5.48
CA ALA A 76 21.12 7.96 4.99
C ALA A 76 20.10 7.31 4.08
N HIS A 77 20.58 6.65 3.04
CA HIS A 77 19.75 5.81 2.17
C HIS A 77 20.12 4.34 2.37
N THR A 78 19.11 3.49 2.38
CA THR A 78 19.28 2.05 2.49
C THR A 78 19.22 1.44 1.10
N LYS A 79 20.29 0.76 0.69
CA LYS A 79 20.32 -0.04 -0.54
C LYS A 79 20.04 -1.49 -0.17
N THR A 80 19.00 -2.07 -0.74
CA THR A 80 18.62 -3.48 -0.53
C THR A 80 19.11 -4.35 -1.68
N PHE A 81 19.44 -5.62 -1.39
CA PHE A 81 19.94 -6.57 -2.37
C PHE A 81 19.04 -7.81 -2.44
N LEU A 82 18.06 -7.79 -3.35
CA LEU A 82 17.08 -8.87 -3.49
C LEU A 82 17.72 -10.19 -3.92
N ASP A 83 18.67 -10.17 -4.84
CA ASP A 83 19.36 -11.39 -5.30
C ASP A 83 20.03 -12.16 -4.16
N ARG A 84 20.56 -11.44 -3.17
CA ARG A 84 21.21 -12.04 -1.99
C ARG A 84 20.19 -12.67 -1.04
N LEU A 85 18.98 -12.11 -0.98
CA LEU A 85 17.88 -12.67 -0.20
C LEU A 85 17.40 -13.98 -0.83
N LEU A 86 17.14 -13.98 -2.14
CA LEU A 86 16.68 -15.16 -2.89
C LEU A 86 17.69 -16.32 -2.88
N LEU A 87 18.99 -16.01 -2.75
CA LEU A 87 20.04 -17.03 -2.62
C LEU A 87 20.10 -17.69 -1.22
N ARG A 88 19.55 -17.05 -0.18
CA ARG A 88 19.68 -17.51 1.22
C ARG A 88 18.40 -18.05 1.80
N VAL A 89 17.29 -17.44 1.43
CA VAL A 89 15.97 -17.72 1.98
C VAL A 89 15.15 -18.30 0.85
N SER A 90 14.74 -19.55 0.99
CA SER A 90 13.82 -20.17 0.05
C SER A 90 12.43 -19.57 0.20
N ASP A 91 11.61 -19.69 -0.85
CA ASP A 91 10.21 -19.24 -0.83
C ASP A 91 9.41 -19.84 0.33
N SER A 92 9.77 -21.03 0.81
CA SER A 92 9.15 -21.70 1.95
C SER A 92 9.48 -21.06 3.31
N GLU A 93 10.54 -20.26 3.41
CA GLU A 93 10.97 -19.59 4.66
C GLU A 93 10.52 -18.13 4.76
N LEU A 94 10.03 -17.55 3.66
CA LEU A 94 9.47 -16.19 3.66
C LEU A 94 8.31 -16.03 4.68
N PRO A 95 8.16 -14.87 5.35
CA PRO A 95 7.04 -14.66 6.27
C PRO A 95 5.68 -14.63 5.54
N ALA A 96 4.58 -14.78 6.26
CA ALA A 96 3.27 -14.43 5.69
C ALA A 96 3.16 -12.89 5.59
N LEU A 97 2.53 -12.41 4.52
CA LEU A 97 2.30 -10.99 4.24
C LEU A 97 0.81 -10.71 4.13
N ASP A 98 0.30 -9.93 5.08
CA ASP A 98 -1.06 -9.41 5.08
C ASP A 98 -1.04 -7.96 4.57
N MET A 99 -1.78 -7.69 3.49
CA MET A 99 -1.89 -6.37 2.88
C MET A 99 -3.26 -5.78 3.15
N PHE A 100 -3.31 -4.51 3.55
CA PHE A 100 -4.54 -3.81 3.86
C PHE A 100 -4.77 -2.68 2.85
N VAL A 101 -5.97 -2.64 2.29
CA VAL A 101 -6.48 -1.58 1.41
C VAL A 101 -7.71 -1.00 2.08
N THR A 102 -7.75 0.31 2.27
CA THR A 102 -8.90 1.01 2.86
C THR A 102 -9.51 1.92 1.81
N THR A 103 -10.83 1.98 1.72
CA THR A 103 -11.56 2.92 0.88
C THR A 103 -12.73 3.48 1.66
N ALA A 104 -13.04 4.77 1.46
CA ALA A 104 -13.98 5.48 2.31
C ALA A 104 -15.27 5.90 1.59
N ASP A 105 -15.16 6.40 0.35
CA ASP A 105 -16.32 6.91 -0.38
C ASP A 105 -16.18 6.61 -1.88
N PRO A 106 -17.09 5.80 -2.47
CA PRO A 106 -17.04 5.47 -3.90
C PRO A 106 -17.23 6.68 -4.84
N VAL A 107 -17.72 7.81 -4.34
CA VAL A 107 -17.90 9.05 -5.10
C VAL A 107 -16.59 9.84 -5.17
N LEU A 108 -15.88 9.96 -4.05
CA LEU A 108 -14.58 10.63 -4.00
C LEU A 108 -13.45 9.74 -4.54
N GLU A 109 -13.57 8.43 -4.33
CA GLU A 109 -12.63 7.40 -4.74
C GLU A 109 -13.33 6.40 -5.66
N PRO A 110 -13.33 6.61 -6.99
CA PRO A 110 -13.96 5.70 -7.93
C PRO A 110 -13.47 4.26 -7.72
N PRO A 111 -14.37 3.26 -7.62
CA PRO A 111 -13.99 1.87 -7.31
C PRO A 111 -12.96 1.24 -8.24
N ILE A 112 -12.84 1.74 -9.48
CA ILE A 112 -11.80 1.31 -10.43
C ILE A 112 -10.38 1.55 -9.91
N ILE A 113 -10.15 2.59 -9.11
CA ILE A 113 -8.83 2.90 -8.52
C ILE A 113 -8.50 1.84 -7.44
N THR A 114 -9.47 1.53 -6.59
CA THR A 114 -9.34 0.49 -5.56
C THR A 114 -9.10 -0.88 -6.20
N VAL A 115 -9.85 -1.21 -7.27
CA VAL A 115 -9.68 -2.44 -8.05
C VAL A 115 -8.27 -2.55 -8.63
N ASN A 116 -7.75 -1.49 -9.25
CA ASN A 116 -6.39 -1.50 -9.79
C ASN A 116 -5.32 -1.68 -8.72
N THR A 117 -5.50 -1.08 -7.54
CA THR A 117 -4.63 -1.28 -6.38
C THR A 117 -4.66 -2.74 -5.92
N VAL A 118 -5.85 -3.31 -5.75
CA VAL A 118 -6.03 -4.71 -5.34
C VAL A 118 -5.41 -5.67 -6.35
N LEU A 119 -5.65 -5.48 -7.65
CA LEU A 119 -5.08 -6.32 -8.71
C LEU A 119 -3.54 -6.25 -8.73
N SER A 120 -2.97 -5.07 -8.50
CA SER A 120 -1.52 -4.89 -8.38
C SER A 120 -0.94 -5.65 -7.19
N LEU A 121 -1.63 -5.64 -6.05
CA LEU A 121 -1.21 -6.34 -4.84
C LEU A 121 -1.30 -7.86 -5.00
N LEU A 122 -2.38 -8.38 -5.57
CA LEU A 122 -2.55 -9.82 -5.81
C LEU A 122 -1.52 -10.38 -6.80
N ALA A 123 -1.09 -9.53 -7.73
CA ALA A 123 -0.11 -9.90 -8.73
C ALA A 123 1.34 -9.84 -8.21
N LEU A 124 1.62 -9.48 -6.94
CA LEU A 124 2.98 -9.37 -6.37
C LEU A 124 3.84 -10.64 -6.48
N ASP A 125 5.16 -10.45 -6.46
CA ASP A 125 6.14 -11.53 -6.68
C ASP A 125 6.44 -12.19 -5.35
N TYR A 126 5.42 -12.87 -4.84
CA TYR A 126 5.46 -13.48 -3.55
C TYR A 126 4.82 -14.87 -3.61
N PRO A 127 5.25 -15.81 -2.74
CA PRO A 127 4.57 -17.09 -2.61
C PRO A 127 3.11 -16.85 -2.27
N ALA A 128 2.27 -17.39 -3.13
CA ALA A 128 0.86 -17.08 -3.10
C ALA A 128 0.21 -17.62 -1.79
N ASN A 129 0.61 -18.81 -1.34
CA ASN A 129 0.21 -19.36 -0.02
C ASN A 129 0.62 -18.51 1.20
N LYS A 130 1.36 -17.41 1.01
CA LYS A 130 1.80 -16.46 2.03
C LYS A 130 1.25 -15.05 1.83
N LEU A 131 0.50 -14.80 0.76
CA LEU A 131 -0.07 -13.49 0.46
C LEU A 131 -1.56 -13.47 0.85
N ALA A 132 -1.97 -12.50 1.65
CA ALA A 132 -3.39 -12.21 1.91
C ALA A 132 -3.66 -10.72 1.71
N CYS A 133 -4.83 -10.40 1.15
CA CYS A 133 -5.26 -9.04 0.88
C CYS A 133 -6.60 -8.78 1.59
N TYR A 134 -6.65 -7.70 2.35
CA TYR A 134 -7.81 -7.28 3.11
C TYR A 134 -8.26 -5.92 2.59
N VAL A 135 -9.53 -5.82 2.21
CA VAL A 135 -10.14 -4.56 1.77
C VAL A 135 -11.15 -4.11 2.81
N SER A 136 -10.90 -2.96 3.42
CA SER A 136 -11.84 -2.28 4.31
C SER A 136 -12.59 -1.21 3.53
N ASP A 137 -13.92 -1.28 3.51
CA ASP A 137 -14.77 -0.26 2.88
C ASP A 137 -15.63 0.41 3.96
N ASP A 138 -15.23 1.63 4.34
CA ASP A 138 -15.93 2.44 5.35
C ASP A 138 -17.21 3.05 4.77
N GLY A 139 -17.33 3.13 3.44
CA GLY A 139 -18.50 3.66 2.75
C GLY A 139 -19.64 2.66 2.64
N CYS A 140 -19.40 1.39 2.99
CA CYS A 140 -20.33 0.27 2.83
C CYS A 140 -21.03 0.26 1.47
N SER A 141 -20.25 0.42 0.41
CA SER A 141 -20.74 0.63 -0.95
C SER A 141 -20.96 -0.68 -1.69
N THR A 142 -22.21 -0.89 -2.14
CA THR A 142 -22.55 -2.03 -3.01
C THR A 142 -21.76 -2.01 -4.32
N LEU A 143 -21.48 -0.82 -4.85
CA LEU A 143 -20.69 -0.63 -6.06
C LEU A 143 -19.23 -1.05 -5.84
N THR A 144 -18.64 -0.71 -4.70
CA THR A 144 -17.27 -1.12 -4.33
C THR A 144 -17.19 -2.63 -4.19
N PHE A 145 -18.15 -3.24 -3.50
CA PHE A 145 -18.21 -4.70 -3.38
C PHE A 145 -18.38 -5.39 -4.75
N TYR A 146 -19.26 -4.89 -5.62
CA TYR A 146 -19.41 -5.37 -6.99
C TYR A 146 -18.11 -5.29 -7.80
N ALA A 147 -17.44 -4.13 -7.73
CA ALA A 147 -16.17 -3.92 -8.42
C ALA A 147 -15.10 -4.91 -7.93
N LEU A 148 -15.05 -5.22 -6.63
CA LEU A 148 -14.13 -6.21 -6.05
C LEU A 148 -14.46 -7.64 -6.49
N VAL A 149 -15.74 -8.00 -6.64
CA VAL A 149 -16.16 -9.30 -7.18
C VAL A 149 -15.75 -9.46 -8.65
N GLU A 150 -15.95 -8.43 -9.48
CA GLU A 150 -15.49 -8.47 -10.88
C GLU A 150 -13.95 -8.46 -10.98
N ALA A 151 -13.27 -7.72 -10.09
CA ALA A 151 -11.82 -7.73 -9.99
C ALA A 151 -11.27 -9.11 -9.60
N ALA A 152 -11.95 -9.84 -8.70
CA ALA A 152 -11.58 -11.19 -8.32
C ALA A 152 -11.56 -12.13 -9.53
N LYS A 153 -12.58 -12.06 -10.40
CA LYS A 153 -12.64 -12.84 -11.64
C LYS A 153 -11.51 -12.47 -12.60
N PHE A 154 -11.24 -11.17 -12.76
CA PHE A 154 -10.15 -10.70 -13.61
C PHE A 154 -8.76 -11.09 -13.04
N ALA A 155 -8.60 -11.16 -11.73
CA ALA A 155 -7.35 -11.57 -11.09
C ALA A 155 -6.92 -12.98 -11.50
N GLU A 156 -7.86 -13.89 -11.76
CA GLU A 156 -7.59 -15.27 -12.19
C GLU A 156 -6.81 -15.34 -13.51
N ILE A 157 -7.00 -14.37 -14.41
CA ILE A 157 -6.29 -14.29 -15.70
C ILE A 157 -5.11 -13.31 -15.64
N TRP A 158 -5.23 -12.23 -14.88
CA TRP A 158 -4.21 -11.19 -14.75
C TRP A 158 -2.96 -11.67 -14.00
N VAL A 159 -3.13 -12.38 -12.88
CA VAL A 159 -2.02 -12.82 -12.04
C VAL A 159 -1.12 -13.82 -12.78
N PRO A 160 -1.64 -14.87 -13.46
CA PRO A 160 -0.82 -15.74 -14.30
C PRO A 160 -0.15 -15.01 -15.47
N PHE A 161 -0.85 -14.05 -16.11
CA PHE A 161 -0.26 -13.24 -17.18
C PHE A 161 0.95 -12.44 -16.69
N CYS A 162 0.82 -11.78 -15.53
CA CYS A 162 1.92 -11.02 -14.91
C CYS A 162 3.14 -11.90 -14.64
N LYS A 163 2.94 -13.12 -14.11
CA LYS A 163 4.04 -14.05 -13.84
C LYS A 163 4.65 -14.61 -15.11
N LYS A 164 3.82 -15.00 -16.09
CA LYS A 164 4.28 -15.57 -17.38
C LYS A 164 5.20 -14.61 -18.14
N TYR A 165 4.90 -13.31 -18.10
CA TYR A 165 5.63 -12.29 -18.86
C TYR A 165 6.51 -11.38 -18.00
N ASN A 166 6.70 -11.71 -16.71
CA ASN A 166 7.48 -10.92 -15.75
C ASN A 166 7.14 -9.41 -15.77
N VAL A 167 5.85 -9.12 -15.72
CA VAL A 167 5.32 -7.76 -15.80
C VAL A 167 5.79 -6.95 -14.58
N GLN A 168 6.50 -5.85 -14.85
CA GLN A 168 7.03 -4.97 -13.81
C GLN A 168 5.95 -4.05 -13.23
N CYS A 169 5.10 -3.46 -14.08
CA CYS A 169 3.99 -2.63 -13.65
C CYS A 169 2.72 -3.48 -13.50
N ARG A 170 2.34 -3.81 -12.27
CA ARG A 170 1.27 -4.80 -12.00
C ARG A 170 -0.12 -4.18 -11.84
N ALA A 171 -0.20 -2.85 -11.87
CA ALA A 171 -1.45 -2.13 -11.96
C ALA A 171 -1.91 -2.08 -13.44
N PRO A 172 -3.01 -2.75 -13.81
CA PRO A 172 -3.43 -2.87 -15.21
C PRO A 172 -3.61 -1.52 -15.92
N PHE A 173 -4.26 -0.54 -15.27
CA PHE A 173 -4.47 0.77 -15.87
C PHE A 173 -3.15 1.39 -16.35
N ARG A 174 -2.11 1.31 -15.51
CA ARG A 174 -0.81 1.89 -15.81
C ARG A 174 -0.03 1.06 -16.81
N TYR A 175 -0.15 -0.26 -16.75
CA TYR A 175 0.49 -1.18 -17.68
C TYR A 175 0.00 -0.96 -19.13
N PHE A 176 -1.31 -0.80 -19.32
CA PHE A 176 -1.91 -0.63 -20.64
C PHE A 176 -1.94 0.82 -21.14
N CYS A 177 -1.55 1.81 -20.32
CA CYS A 177 -1.42 3.20 -20.76
C CYS A 177 -0.34 3.42 -21.83
N ASP A 178 0.71 2.61 -21.85
CA ASP A 178 1.86 2.79 -22.75
C ASP A 178 1.92 1.68 -23.80
N GLU A 179 1.48 2.00 -25.02
CA GLU A 179 1.48 1.06 -26.14
C GLU A 179 2.89 0.68 -26.63
N ALA A 180 3.93 1.44 -26.26
CA ALA A 180 5.31 1.09 -26.58
C ALA A 180 5.75 -0.23 -25.90
N MET A 181 5.14 -0.57 -24.75
CA MET A 181 5.40 -1.82 -24.05
C MET A 181 5.02 -3.07 -24.87
N ALA A 182 3.99 -2.97 -25.71
CA ALA A 182 3.55 -4.07 -26.59
C ALA A 182 4.54 -4.32 -27.75
N ASN A 183 5.26 -3.28 -28.17
CA ASN A 183 6.17 -3.32 -29.31
C ASN A 183 7.59 -3.81 -28.95
N ASN A 184 7.95 -3.80 -27.66
CA ASN A 184 9.28 -4.20 -27.20
C ASN A 184 9.53 -5.72 -27.19
N ASN A 185 8.49 -6.53 -27.34
CA ASN A 185 8.59 -7.99 -27.30
C ASN A 185 8.28 -8.59 -28.67
N ASP A 186 9.30 -9.20 -29.29
CA ASP A 186 9.23 -9.77 -30.65
C ASP A 186 8.45 -11.09 -30.74
N LEU A 187 7.96 -11.63 -29.62
CA LEU A 187 7.25 -12.91 -29.61
C LEU A 187 5.78 -12.74 -30.08
N PRO A 188 5.34 -13.37 -31.17
CA PRO A 188 3.97 -13.22 -31.70
C PRO A 188 2.89 -13.63 -30.69
N GLN A 189 3.17 -14.66 -29.88
CA GLN A 189 2.27 -15.12 -28.82
C GLN A 189 2.07 -14.08 -27.72
N PHE A 190 3.11 -13.32 -27.36
CA PHE A 190 2.98 -12.24 -26.38
C PHE A 190 2.05 -11.14 -26.90
N LYS A 191 2.19 -10.73 -28.16
CA LYS A 191 1.32 -9.71 -28.75
C LYS A 191 -0.15 -10.13 -28.73
N HIS A 192 -0.44 -11.39 -29.05
CA HIS A 192 -1.78 -11.93 -28.98
C HIS A 192 -2.33 -11.96 -27.54
N ASP A 193 -1.57 -12.52 -26.59
CA ASP A 193 -1.98 -12.61 -25.19
C ASP A 193 -2.13 -11.21 -24.56
N TRP A 194 -1.28 -10.25 -24.95
CA TRP A 194 -1.34 -8.86 -24.50
C TRP A 194 -2.60 -8.14 -24.98
N LEU A 195 -2.93 -8.26 -26.27
CA LEU A 195 -4.14 -7.66 -26.85
C LEU A 195 -5.39 -8.22 -26.17
N LYS A 196 -5.44 -9.55 -25.99
CA LYS A 196 -6.53 -10.21 -25.27
C LYS A 196 -6.64 -9.70 -23.83
N MET A 197 -5.53 -9.59 -23.09
CA MET A 197 -5.56 -9.07 -21.72
C MET A 197 -5.98 -7.59 -21.65
N LYS A 198 -5.57 -6.77 -22.62
CA LYS A 198 -6.02 -5.37 -22.70
C LYS A 198 -7.53 -5.31 -22.89
N GLU A 199 -8.09 -6.12 -23.80
CA GLU A 199 -9.53 -6.20 -24.04
C GLU A 199 -10.29 -6.64 -22.77
N GLU A 200 -9.83 -7.68 -22.08
CA GLU A 200 -10.44 -8.15 -20.82
C GLU A 200 -10.42 -7.06 -19.73
N TYR A 201 -9.35 -6.27 -19.66
CA TYR A 201 -9.25 -5.14 -18.72
C TYR A 201 -10.18 -3.98 -19.08
N GLU A 202 -10.32 -3.65 -20.36
CA GLU A 202 -11.26 -2.65 -20.86
C GLU A 202 -12.72 -3.08 -20.58
N GLN A 203 -13.03 -4.37 -20.75
CA GLN A 203 -14.33 -4.93 -20.39
C GLN A 203 -14.62 -4.83 -18.88
N LEU A 204 -13.64 -5.14 -18.02
CA LEU A 204 -13.75 -4.94 -16.57
C LEU A 204 -14.04 -3.48 -16.23
N SER A 205 -13.26 -2.55 -16.79
CA SER A 205 -13.39 -1.11 -16.56
C SER A 205 -14.77 -0.62 -16.99
N SER A 206 -15.21 -1.02 -18.19
CA SER A 206 -16.54 -0.68 -18.71
C SER A 206 -17.68 -1.24 -17.85
N LYS A 207 -17.57 -2.46 -17.31
CA LYS A 207 -18.58 -3.02 -16.39
C LYS A 207 -18.71 -2.18 -15.13
N ILE A 208 -17.59 -1.78 -14.52
CA ILE A 208 -17.55 -0.97 -13.29
C ILE A 208 -18.11 0.44 -13.58
N GLU A 209 -17.73 1.07 -14.69
CA GLU A 209 -18.24 2.39 -15.08
C GLU A 209 -19.74 2.37 -15.38
N ASN A 210 -20.21 1.36 -16.13
CA ASN A 210 -21.63 1.15 -16.38
C ASN A 210 -22.41 0.95 -15.06
N ALA A 211 -21.81 0.24 -14.10
CA ALA A 211 -22.41 0.02 -12.79
C ALA A 211 -22.53 1.32 -11.99
N ALA A 212 -21.51 2.18 -12.06
CA ALA A 212 -21.51 3.50 -11.42
C ALA A 212 -22.58 4.43 -12.03
N GLN A 213 -22.71 4.44 -13.36
CA GLN A 213 -23.65 5.33 -14.06
C GLN A 213 -25.11 4.89 -13.94
N LYS A 214 -25.39 3.59 -14.06
CA LYS A 214 -26.77 3.12 -14.22
C LYS A 214 -27.51 3.01 -12.89
N SER A 215 -26.87 3.12 -11.72
CA SER A 215 -27.48 2.78 -10.42
C SER A 215 -28.16 1.40 -10.36
N ILE A 216 -27.93 0.53 -11.35
CA ILE A 216 -28.80 -0.62 -11.67
C ILE A 216 -28.19 -2.03 -11.50
N PRO A 217 -26.87 -2.36 -11.55
CA PRO A 217 -26.54 -3.79 -11.65
C PRO A 217 -26.66 -4.54 -10.32
N CYS A 218 -26.71 -3.84 -9.17
CA CYS A 218 -26.98 -4.48 -7.89
C CYS A 218 -28.48 -4.69 -7.69
N GLN A 219 -29.14 -5.44 -8.57
CA GLN A 219 -30.32 -6.18 -8.09
C GLN A 219 -29.79 -7.00 -6.92
N LEU A 220 -30.26 -6.68 -5.71
CA LEU A 220 -29.88 -7.26 -4.41
C LEU A 220 -30.25 -8.77 -4.34
N MET A 221 -29.73 -9.54 -5.28
CA MET A 221 -29.97 -10.95 -5.51
C MET A 221 -28.66 -11.71 -5.25
N GLY A 222 -28.75 -12.84 -4.57
CA GLY A 222 -27.59 -13.65 -4.19
C GLY A 222 -26.70 -12.97 -3.14
N GLU A 223 -25.39 -12.92 -3.39
CA GLU A 223 -24.37 -12.48 -2.43
C GLU A 223 -24.51 -11.01 -1.98
N PHE A 224 -25.15 -10.19 -2.82
CA PHE A 224 -25.37 -8.75 -2.62
C PHE A 224 -26.57 -8.44 -1.72
N ALA A 225 -27.44 -9.41 -1.43
CA ALA A 225 -28.65 -9.20 -0.62
C ALA A 225 -28.35 -8.68 0.80
N VAL A 226 -27.14 -8.94 1.31
CA VAL A 226 -26.70 -8.47 2.65
C VAL A 226 -26.62 -6.95 2.73
N PHE A 227 -26.49 -6.26 1.60
CA PHE A 227 -26.46 -4.80 1.52
C PHE A 227 -27.85 -4.16 1.32
N SER A 228 -28.92 -4.97 1.26
CA SER A 228 -30.28 -4.48 0.99
C SER A 228 -30.85 -3.63 2.13
N GLN A 229 -30.34 -3.80 3.34
CA GLN A 229 -30.83 -3.15 4.56
C GLN A 229 -29.80 -2.22 5.19
N THR A 230 -28.70 -1.93 4.51
CA THR A 230 -27.57 -1.18 5.09
C THR A 230 -27.58 0.29 4.68
N GLN A 231 -27.41 1.18 5.66
CA GLN A 231 -27.10 2.59 5.44
C GLN A 231 -25.62 2.82 5.74
N ALA A 232 -24.95 3.72 5.01
CA ALA A 232 -23.51 3.99 5.19
C ALA A 232 -23.13 4.30 6.66
N ARG A 233 -23.99 5.01 7.39
CA ARG A 233 -23.76 5.37 8.81
C ARG A 233 -24.35 4.39 9.82
N ASN A 234 -25.11 3.40 9.36
CA ASN A 234 -25.79 2.45 10.22
C ASN A 234 -25.97 1.13 9.46
N HIS A 235 -24.97 0.28 9.59
CA HIS A 235 -24.96 -1.08 9.07
C HIS A 235 -24.24 -1.99 10.06
N PRO A 236 -24.62 -3.27 10.16
CA PRO A 236 -23.84 -4.26 10.89
C PRO A 236 -22.49 -4.48 10.19
N THR A 237 -21.50 -4.98 10.92
CA THR A 237 -20.24 -5.42 10.33
C THR A 237 -20.51 -6.55 9.34
N ILE A 238 -20.07 -6.37 8.10
CA ILE A 238 -20.18 -7.38 7.05
C ILE A 238 -18.77 -7.84 6.72
N ILE A 239 -18.50 -9.14 6.90
CA ILE A 239 -17.23 -9.76 6.50
C ILE A 239 -17.54 -10.76 5.38
N ARG A 240 -16.88 -10.60 4.23
CA ARG A 240 -17.00 -11.48 3.07
C ARG A 240 -15.62 -11.97 2.65
N VAL A 241 -15.57 -13.22 2.19
CA VAL A 241 -14.38 -13.82 1.61
C VAL A 241 -14.74 -14.18 0.17
N THR A 242 -14.12 -13.50 -0.80
CA THR A 242 -14.52 -13.60 -2.22
C THR A 242 -13.55 -14.46 -3.02
N LEU A 243 -12.30 -14.58 -2.58
CA LEU A 243 -11.30 -15.41 -3.22
C LEU A 243 -10.71 -16.42 -2.25
N THR A 244 -10.90 -17.69 -2.55
CA THR A 244 -10.17 -18.80 -1.93
C THR A 244 -9.65 -19.69 -3.04
N PHE A 245 -8.35 -19.62 -3.31
CA PHE A 245 -7.74 -20.61 -4.21
C PHE A 245 -7.53 -21.90 -3.41
N ILE A 246 -8.35 -22.91 -3.67
CA ILE A 246 -8.21 -24.24 -3.10
C ILE A 246 -7.64 -25.16 -4.19
N GLU A 247 -6.54 -25.81 -3.85
CA GLU A 247 -5.61 -26.51 -4.74
C GLU A 247 -6.21 -27.77 -5.39
N GLY A 248 -6.08 -27.83 -6.72
CA GLY A 248 -6.41 -28.99 -7.55
C GLY A 248 -5.40 -29.18 -8.67
N ASN A 249 -4.20 -29.65 -8.31
CA ASN A 249 -3.20 -30.30 -9.17
C ASN A 249 -2.73 -29.51 -10.43
N ARG A 250 -1.90 -28.49 -10.20
CA ARG A 250 -0.76 -27.94 -11.00
C ARG A 250 -0.75 -26.41 -10.93
N ASN A 251 0.30 -25.89 -10.28
CA ASN A 251 0.70 -24.49 -10.09
C ASN A 251 -0.04 -23.72 -8.99
N ILE A 252 0.71 -23.48 -7.91
CA ILE A 252 0.30 -22.88 -6.64
C ILE A 252 0.04 -21.37 -6.82
N PHE A 253 -1.22 -20.97 -6.73
CA PHE A 253 -1.62 -19.59 -6.47
C PHE A 253 -2.64 -19.59 -5.34
N GLY A 254 -2.25 -19.17 -4.13
CA GLY A 254 -3.14 -18.77 -3.05
C GLY A 254 -3.19 -17.24 -3.00
N SER A 255 -4.33 -16.61 -2.98
CA SER A 255 -4.45 -15.27 -2.43
C SER A 255 -5.86 -15.12 -1.93
N GLU A 256 -6.00 -14.80 -0.65
CA GLU A 256 -7.30 -14.64 -0.02
C GLU A 256 -7.67 -13.16 -0.06
N ILE A 257 -8.83 -12.82 -0.61
CA ILE A 257 -9.42 -11.49 -0.47
C ILE A 257 -10.52 -11.56 0.57
N ARG A 258 -10.32 -10.85 1.68
CA ARG A 258 -11.38 -10.60 2.67
C ARG A 258 -11.81 -9.14 2.58
N ILE A 259 -13.11 -8.94 2.48
CA ILE A 259 -13.76 -7.62 2.45
C ILE A 259 -14.47 -7.44 3.78
N SER A 260 -14.17 -6.38 4.51
CA SER A 260 -14.82 -6.05 5.78
C SER A 260 -15.34 -4.61 5.77
N ASN A 261 -16.59 -4.41 6.15
CA ASN A 261 -17.14 -3.07 6.35
C ASN A 261 -17.26 -2.81 7.85
N ILE A 262 -16.48 -1.87 8.38
CA ILE A 262 -16.33 -1.65 9.82
C ILE A 262 -16.60 -0.18 10.14
N ASN A 263 -17.56 0.08 11.04
CA ASN A 263 -17.72 1.39 11.70
C ASN A 263 -16.97 1.48 13.04
N ASP A 264 -16.49 0.37 13.60
CA ASP A 264 -15.78 0.34 14.90
C ASP A 264 -14.44 -0.40 14.78
N PHE A 265 -13.36 0.37 14.85
CA PHE A 265 -11.97 -0.02 14.64
C PHE A 265 -11.41 -0.89 15.80
N VAL A 266 -12.03 -2.02 16.14
CA VAL A 266 -11.45 -3.00 17.07
C VAL A 266 -11.91 -4.41 16.69
N HIS A 267 -10.94 -5.23 16.25
CA HIS A 267 -11.01 -6.68 15.94
C HIS A 267 -11.35 -7.10 14.49
N THR A 268 -10.29 -7.36 13.71
CA THR A 268 -10.33 -8.31 12.58
C THR A 268 -9.61 -9.59 13.02
N PHE A 269 -10.34 -10.71 13.10
CA PHE A 269 -9.79 -11.99 13.57
C PHE A 269 -9.16 -12.82 12.44
N SER A 270 -8.01 -13.38 12.80
CA SER A 270 -7.20 -14.35 12.06
C SER A 270 -7.88 -15.71 11.94
N ILE A 271 -7.78 -16.33 10.76
CA ILE A 271 -7.82 -17.78 10.62
C ILE A 271 -6.76 -18.19 9.61
N LYS A 272 -5.64 -18.71 10.10
CA LYS A 272 -4.88 -19.76 9.41
C LYS A 272 -4.89 -20.98 10.33
N LYS A 273 -5.63 -22.01 9.93
CA LYS A 273 -5.76 -23.27 10.68
C LYS A 273 -4.47 -24.07 10.42
N ASN A 274 -3.62 -24.21 11.42
CA ASN A 274 -2.85 -25.43 11.66
C ASN A 274 -2.50 -25.49 13.15
N HIS A 275 -2.86 -26.63 13.75
CA HIS A 275 -2.81 -26.96 15.17
C HIS A 275 -1.56 -26.46 15.92
N ILE A 276 -1.77 -25.76 17.05
CA ILE A 276 -1.02 -25.80 18.34
C ILE A 276 -1.88 -25.05 19.38
N PRO A 277 -2.04 -25.53 20.63
CA PRO A 277 -3.01 -24.99 21.59
C PRO A 277 -2.63 -23.60 22.12
N LEU A 278 -3.65 -22.75 22.24
CA LEU A 278 -3.64 -21.41 22.83
C LEU A 278 -3.21 -21.46 24.32
N LEU A 279 -2.21 -20.66 24.68
CA LEU A 279 -2.02 -20.18 26.06
C LEU A 279 -2.44 -18.69 26.09
N PRO A 280 -3.29 -18.26 27.04
CA PRO A 280 -3.76 -16.88 27.09
C PRO A 280 -2.70 -15.95 27.70
N LEU A 281 -2.16 -15.03 26.90
CA LEU A 281 -1.34 -13.90 27.36
C LEU A 281 -2.26 -12.81 27.95
N ALA A 282 -2.77 -13.06 29.14
CA ALA A 282 -3.15 -12.00 30.06
C ALA A 282 -2.00 -11.85 31.05
N LEU A 283 -1.30 -10.72 31.00
CA LEU A 283 -0.45 -10.08 32.03
C LEU A 283 0.76 -9.40 31.38
N LEU A 284 0.64 -8.09 31.15
CA LEU A 284 1.71 -7.10 31.29
C LEU A 284 1.10 -5.70 31.10
N LYS A 285 0.39 -5.25 32.14
CA LYS A 285 0.22 -3.84 32.48
C LYS A 285 0.88 -3.66 33.85
N SER A 286 2.10 -3.15 33.83
CA SER A 286 2.74 -2.37 34.90
C SER A 286 3.90 -1.60 34.28
#